data_AF-A0A0G1KFU5-F1
#
_entry.id   AF-A0A0G1KFU5-F1
#
_cell.length_a   1.000
_cell.length_b   1.000
_cell.length_c   1.000
_cell.angle_alpha   90.00
_cell.angle_beta   90.00
_cell.angle_gamma   90.00
#
_symmetry.space_group_name_H-M   'P 1'
#
loop_
_entity.id
_entity.type
_entity.pdbx_description
1 polymer ?
#
loop_
_entity_poly.entity_id
_entity_poly.type
_entity_poly.pdbx_seq_one_letter_code
_entity_poly.pdbx_strand_id
1 'polypeptide(L)' 'MDIFGRAAGNTPIHILVGDEMGISLFQPVSCVFADIHVGGRRGSLGIIGPSRQEYDRNIPFVRYVANLVNQIAGEW' A
#
# COMPACT_ATOMS: atom_id res chain seq x y z
N MET A 1 -3.56 -7.87 -14.37
CA MET A 1 -3.91 -6.46 -14.13
C MET A 1 -3.20 -6.07 -12.86
N ASP A 2 -2.10 -5.32 -12.95
CA ASP A 2 -1.29 -4.93 -11.79
C ASP A 2 -1.79 -3.58 -11.28
N ILE A 3 -2.60 -3.61 -10.22
CA ILE A 3 -3.17 -2.41 -9.59
C ILE A 3 -2.10 -1.65 -8.81
N PHE A 4 -1.16 -2.36 -8.17
CA PHE A 4 -0.14 -1.77 -7.31
C PHE A 4 1.04 -1.20 -8.11
N GLY A 5 1.36 -1.78 -9.28
CA GLY A 5 2.33 -1.23 -10.22
C GLY A 5 1.95 0.12 -10.85
N ARG A 6 0.72 0.62 -10.61
CA ARG A 6 0.28 1.96 -11.04
C ARG A 6 0.72 3.08 -10.10
N ALA A 7 1.13 2.76 -8.88
CA ALA A 7 1.68 3.76 -8.00
C ALA A 7 3.08 4.16 -8.50
N ALA A 8 3.19 5.37 -9.04
CA ALA A 8 4.45 5.93 -9.50
C ALA A 8 5.14 6.71 -8.37
N GLY A 9 6.43 6.44 -8.14
CA GLY A 9 7.27 7.23 -7.24
C GLY A 9 8.18 6.38 -6.35
N ASN A 10 9.29 6.97 -5.88
CA ASN A 10 10.23 6.32 -4.97
C ASN A 10 9.86 6.55 -3.49
N THR A 11 8.59 6.85 -3.21
CA THR A 11 8.07 7.08 -1.86
C THR A 11 7.68 5.77 -1.22
N PRO A 12 8.00 5.54 0.06
CA PRO A 12 7.71 4.26 0.74
C PRO A 12 6.22 4.02 1.03
N ILE A 13 5.35 4.99 0.73
CA ILE A 13 3.90 4.86 0.84
C ILE A 13 3.27 5.31 -0.48
N HIS A 14 2.31 4.53 -0.92
CA HIS A 14 1.50 4.74 -2.11
C HIS A 14 0.03 4.78 -1.73
N ILE A 15 -0.71 5.62 -2.44
CA ILE A 15 -2.16 5.77 -2.27
C ILE A 15 -2.78 5.64 -3.65
N LEU A 16 -3.80 4.79 -3.76
CA LEU A 16 -4.64 4.67 -4.95
C LEU A 16 -6.09 4.95 -4.55
N VAL A 17 -6.74 5.87 -5.24
CA VAL A 17 -8.13 6.29 -4.95
C VAL A 17 -9.01 6.09 -6.17
N GLY A 18 -10.12 5.39 -6.01
CA GLY A 18 -11.20 5.33 -7.01
C GLY A 18 -10.72 4.91 -8.40
N ASP A 19 -10.77 5.86 -9.33
CA ASP A 19 -10.42 5.67 -10.75
C ASP A 19 -8.95 5.33 -11.00
N GLU A 20 -8.05 5.62 -10.05
CA GLU A 20 -6.63 5.27 -10.18
C GLU A 20 -6.43 3.74 -10.21
N MET A 21 -7.36 2.98 -9.61
CA MET A 21 -7.37 1.52 -9.69
C MET A 21 -7.87 0.99 -11.04
N GLY A 22 -8.44 1.84 -11.90
CA GLY A 22 -8.89 1.55 -13.27
C GLY A 22 -9.89 0.41 -13.40
N ILE A 23 -10.68 0.20 -12.34
CA ILE A 23 -11.86 -0.66 -12.32
C ILE A 23 -12.99 0.21 -11.75
N SER A 24 -14.06 0.40 -12.52
CA SER A 24 -15.17 1.28 -12.13
C SER A 24 -15.85 0.85 -10.83
N LEU A 25 -15.80 -0.45 -10.48
CA LEU A 25 -16.28 -0.98 -9.20
C LEU A 25 -15.49 -0.43 -7.99
N PHE A 26 -14.26 0.04 -8.20
CA PHE A 26 -13.39 0.55 -7.14
C PHE A 26 -13.48 2.07 -6.92
N GLN A 27 -14.35 2.77 -7.65
CA GLN A 27 -14.69 4.17 -7.38
C GLN A 27 -14.91 4.52 -5.89
N PRO A 28 -15.64 3.72 -5.09
CA PRO A 28 -15.89 4.04 -3.69
C PRO A 28 -14.78 3.58 -2.73
N VAL A 29 -13.70 2.96 -3.23
CA VAL A 29 -12.59 2.49 -2.40
C VAL A 29 -11.28 3.21 -2.68
N SER A 30 -10.40 3.16 -1.69
CA SER A 30 -9.01 3.56 -1.81
C SER A 30 -8.11 2.54 -1.13
N CYS A 31 -6.85 2.52 -1.53
CA CYS A 31 -5.83 1.66 -0.96
C CYS A 31 -4.61 2.49 -0.55
N VAL A 32 -4.18 2.32 0.69
CA VAL A 32 -2.90 2.86 1.20
C VAL A 32 -1.97 1.68 1.41
N PHE A 33 -0.84 1.64 0.73
CA PHE A 33 0.08 0.51 0.79
C PHE A 33 1.55 0.94 0.72
N ALA A 34 2.42 0.03 1.12
CA ALA A 34 3.87 0.15 1.09
C ALA A 34 4.47 -1.10 0.45
N ASP A 35 5.66 -0.98 -0.12
CA ASP A 35 6.41 -2.14 -0.57
C ASP A 35 7.10 -2.85 0.59
N ILE A 36 7.08 -4.18 0.54
CA ILE A 36 7.77 -5.05 1.49
C ILE A 36 8.66 -6.07 0.75
N HIS A 37 9.73 -6.46 1.43
CA HIS A 37 10.71 -7.42 0.93
C HIS A 37 10.85 -8.53 1.96
N VAL A 38 10.34 -9.72 1.63
CA VAL A 38 10.34 -10.88 2.53
C VAL A 38 10.95 -12.08 1.83
N GLY A 39 12.05 -12.62 2.39
CA GLY A 39 12.72 -13.81 1.84
C GLY A 39 13.12 -13.66 0.36
N GLY A 40 13.66 -12.50 -0.02
CA GLY A 40 14.05 -12.19 -1.40
C GLY A 40 12.89 -11.91 -2.38
N ARG A 41 11.63 -11.95 -1.91
CA ARG A 41 10.46 -11.62 -2.72
C ARG A 41 9.96 -10.21 -2.41
N ARG A 42 9.52 -9.51 -3.46
CA ARG A 42 8.82 -8.22 -3.33
C ARG A 42 7.32 -8.46 -3.22
N GLY A 43 6.67 -7.68 -2.37
CA GLY A 43 5.22 -7.63 -2.25
C GLY A 43 4.76 -6.26 -1.78
N SER A 44 3.45 -6.07 -1.64
CA SER A 44 2.87 -4.84 -1.11
C SER A 44 2.00 -5.14 0.09
N LEU A 45 2.09 -4.31 1.13
CA LEU A 45 1.31 -4.39 2.35
C LEU A 45 0.52 -3.10 2.52
N GLY A 46 -0.78 -3.20 2.75
CA GLY A 46 -1.63 -2.02 2.84
C GLY A 46 -3.03 -2.28 3.37
N ILE A 47 -3.78 -1.19 3.46
CA ILE A 47 -5.18 -1.16 3.87
C ILE A 47 -6.03 -0.78 2.66
N ILE A 48 -7.15 -1.50 2.48
CA ILE A 48 -8.21 -1.14 1.55
C ILE A 48 -9.37 -0.58 2.38
N GLY A 49 -9.85 0.61 2.04
CA GLY A 49 -10.93 1.29 2.75
C GLY A 49 -11.78 2.15 1.82
N PRO A 50 -12.75 2.92 2.36
CA PRO A 50 -13.53 3.89 1.56
C PRO A 50 -12.62 4.94 0.93
N SER A 51 -13.05 5.61 -0.15
CA SER A 51 -12.26 6.68 -0.81
C SER A 51 -11.88 7.84 0.13
N ARG A 52 -12.64 8.04 1.22
CA ARG A 52 -12.35 9.01 2.29
C ARG A 52 -11.98 8.31 3.62
N GLN A 53 -11.12 7.30 3.56
CA GLN A 53 -10.59 6.66 4.76
C GLN A 53 -9.81 7.64 5.65
N GLU A 54 -9.55 7.26 6.91
CA GLU A 54 -8.76 8.05 7.85
C GLU A 54 -7.26 8.06 7.45
N TYR A 55 -6.90 8.80 6.40
CA TYR A 55 -5.53 8.83 5.85
C TYR A 55 -4.48 9.21 6.90
N ASP A 56 -4.79 10.17 7.77
CA ASP A 56 -3.88 10.62 8.85
C ASP A 56 -3.50 9.49 9.81
N ARG A 57 -4.39 8.51 9.98
CA ARG A 57 -4.15 7.32 10.81
C ARG A 57 -3.56 6.17 10.01
N ASN A 58 -4.10 5.92 8.81
CA ASN A 58 -3.77 4.73 8.03
C ASN A 58 -2.37 4.83 7.40
N ILE A 59 -1.95 6.01 6.94
CA ILE A 59 -0.61 6.23 6.38
C ILE A 59 0.51 5.90 7.37
N PRO A 60 0.56 6.48 8.59
CA PRO A 60 1.62 6.16 9.54
C PRO A 60 1.53 4.71 10.02
N PHE A 61 0.33 4.15 10.14
CA PHE A 61 0.14 2.75 10.52
C PHE A 61 0.72 1.77 9.50
N VAL A 62 0.36 1.91 8.21
CA VAL A 62 0.88 1.07 7.12
C VAL A 62 2.40 1.20 7.03
N ARG A 63 2.93 2.42 7.15
CA ARG A 63 4.37 2.67 7.17
C ARG A 63 5.07 1.92 8.30
N TYR A 64 4.53 2.01 9.52
CA TYR A 64 5.09 1.33 10.67
C TYR A 64 5.12 -0.18 10.49
N VAL A 65 3.99 -0.78 10.08
CA VAL A 65 3.88 -2.24 9.90
C VAL A 65 4.79 -2.72 8.77
N ALA A 66 4.83 -2.01 7.64
CA ALA A 66 5.71 -2.38 6.53
C ALA A 66 7.19 -2.33 6.92
N ASN A 67 7.61 -1.28 7.65
CA ASN A 67 8.96 -1.18 8.18
C ASN A 67 9.27 -2.34 9.14
N LEU A 68 8.37 -2.66 10.05
CA LEU A 68 8.54 -3.77 11.00
C LEU A 68 8.67 -5.10 10.27
N VAL A 69 7.83 -5.38 9.28
CA VAL A 69 7.91 -6.59 8.46
C VAL A 69 9.25 -6.67 7.73
N ASN A 70 9.72 -5.57 7.14
CA ASN A 70 11.01 -5.53 6.43
C ASN A 70 12.20 -5.73 7.39
N GLN A 71 12.13 -5.21 8.62
CA GLN A 71 13.16 -5.44 9.63
C GLN A 71 13.21 -6.92 10.02
N ILE A 72 12.07 -7.50 10.38
CA ILE A 72 12.00 -8.91 10.78
C ILE A 72 12.45 -9.81 9.64
N ALA A 73 12.03 -9.51 8.41
CA ALA A 73 12.39 -10.32 7.25
C ALA A 73 13.85 -10.15 6.79
N GLY A 74 14.50 -9.04 7.14
CA GLY A 74 15.94 -8.82 6.90
C GLY A 74 16.84 -9.48 7.94
N GLU A 75 16.30 -9.87 9.09
CA GLU A 75 17.01 -10.58 10.16
C GLU A 75 17.04 -12.12 9.97
N TRP A 76 16.34 -12.64 8.96
CA TRP A 76 16.26 -14.06 8.61
C TRP A 76 17.21 -14.42 7.47
#